data_AF-A0A387HH72-F1
#
_entry.id   AF-A0A387HH72-F1
#
_cell.length_a   1.000
_cell.length_b   1.000
_cell.length_c   1.000
_cell.angle_alpha   90.00
_cell.angle_beta   90.00
_cell.angle_gamma   90.00
#
_symmetry.space_group_name_H-M   'P 1'
#
loop_
_entity.id
_entity.type
_entity.pdbx_description
1 polymer ?
#
loop_
_entity_poly.entity_id
_entity_poly.type
_entity_poly.pdbx_seq_one_letter_code
_entity_poly.pdbx_strand_id
1 'polypeptide(L)'
;MFLRNGLEPWHLLIVGVVLILLFGSKKLPDTARALGKSLRILKSETKAMREESEGPVPAAAPAPQVAPAPVAPADAPPRTTA
;
A
#
# COMPACT_ATOMS: atom_id res chain seq x y z
N MET A 1 33.79 -15.66 6.02
CA MET A 1 33.73 -15.37 7.47
C MET A 1 33.19 -13.96 7.79
N PHE A 2 32.47 -13.28 6.88
CA PHE A 2 31.94 -11.91 7.08
C PHE A 2 30.40 -11.84 7.26
N LEU A 3 29.72 -12.98 7.41
CA LEU A 3 28.24 -13.08 7.42
C LEU A 3 27.62 -13.25 8.83
N ARG A 4 28.41 -13.19 9.90
CA ARG A 4 27.94 -13.47 11.28
C ARG A 4 27.68 -12.25 12.16
N ASN A 5 27.88 -11.03 11.65
CA ASN A 5 27.69 -9.77 12.40
C ASN A 5 26.88 -8.71 11.61
N GLY A 6 26.24 -9.10 10.50
CA GLY A 6 25.79 -8.19 9.45
C GLY A 6 24.53 -7.38 9.74
N LEU A 7 23.86 -7.61 10.88
CA LEU A 7 22.65 -6.92 11.29
C LEU A 7 22.56 -7.03 12.81
N GLU A 8 23.36 -6.29 13.58
CA GLU A 8 22.90 -6.01 14.95
C GLU A 8 21.60 -5.24 14.78
N PRO A 9 20.42 -5.86 15.02
CA PRO A 9 19.13 -5.21 14.76
C PRO A 9 19.04 -3.88 15.53
N TRP A 10 19.82 -3.80 16.60
CA TRP A 10 20.08 -2.63 17.42
C TRP A 10 20.53 -1.39 16.64
N HIS A 11 21.48 -1.52 15.70
CA HIS A 11 21.96 -0.39 14.90
C HIS A 11 20.88 0.13 13.94
N LEU A 12 20.14 -0.78 13.30
CA LEU A 12 18.99 -0.39 12.46
C LEU A 12 17.88 0.27 13.28
N LEU A 13 17.66 -0.19 14.50
CA LEU A 13 16.71 0.40 15.43
C LEU A 13 17.13 1.84 15.78
N ILE A 14 18.41 2.05 16.13
CA ILE A 14 18.97 3.39 16.40
C ILE A 14 18.84 4.31 15.19
N VAL A 15 19.23 3.87 14.00
CA VAL A 15 19.11 4.67 12.78
C VAL A 15 17.64 4.99 12.48
N GLY A 16 16.74 4.02 12.66
CA GLY A 16 15.30 4.23 12.51
C GLY A 16 14.76 5.27 13.50
N VAL A 17 15.17 5.21 14.77
CA VAL A 17 14.79 6.18 15.80
C VAL A 17 15.32 7.57 15.46
N VAL A 18 16.59 7.70 15.07
CA VAL A 18 17.19 8.98 14.67
C VAL A 18 16.46 9.54 13.44
N LEU A 19 16.14 8.70 12.45
CA LEU A 19 15.41 9.11 11.26
C LEU A 19 14.00 9.61 11.61
N ILE A 20 13.30 8.94 12.54
CA ILE A 20 12.00 9.38 13.07
C ILE A 20 12.14 10.71 13.85
N LEU A 21 13.22 10.92 14.59
CA LEU A 21 13.45 12.16 15.34
C LEU A 21 13.72 13.35 14.40
N LEU A 22 14.52 13.15 13.33
CA LEU A 22 14.87 14.19 12.37
C LEU A 22 13.71 14.51 11.41
N PHE A 23 13.05 13.47 10.86
CA PHE A 23 11.98 13.65 9.88
C PHE A 23 10.59 13.79 10.54
N GLY A 24 10.42 13.32 11.77
CA GLY A 24 9.15 13.26 12.46
C GLY A 24 8.37 11.96 12.21
N SER A 25 7.64 11.49 13.21
CA SER A 25 6.87 10.24 13.21
C SER A 25 5.79 10.14 12.13
N LYS A 26 5.32 11.27 11.59
CA LYS A 26 4.32 11.29 10.49
C LYS A 26 4.94 11.27 9.10
N LYS A 27 6.15 11.82 8.90
CA LYS A 27 6.72 12.01 7.56
C LYS A 27 7.42 10.77 7.02
N LEU A 28 8.02 9.97 7.88
CA LEU A 28 8.65 8.70 7.51
C LEU A 28 7.63 7.69 6.94
N PRO A 29 6.52 7.37 7.63
CA PRO A 29 5.51 6.45 7.09
C PRO A 29 4.77 7.04 5.89
N ASP A 30 4.55 8.35 5.84
CA ASP A 30 3.90 9.02 4.71
C ASP A 30 4.76 8.93 3.43
N THR A 31 6.05 9.25 3.54
CA THR A 31 7.02 9.13 2.43
C THR A 31 7.18 7.67 2.00
N ALA A 32 7.29 6.74 2.94
CA ALA A 32 7.34 5.31 2.63
C ALA A 32 6.07 4.82 1.93
N ARG A 33 4.88 5.31 2.31
CA ARG A 33 3.61 5.00 1.64
C ARG A 33 3.53 5.61 0.23
N ALA A 34 3.95 6.85 0.06
CA ALA A 34 3.97 7.53 -1.25
C ALA A 34 4.94 6.84 -2.22
N LEU A 35 6.15 6.53 -1.75
CA LEU A 35 7.14 5.75 -2.48
C LEU A 35 6.61 4.33 -2.75
N GLY A 36 5.99 3.68 -1.78
CA GLY A 36 5.41 2.34 -1.95
C GLY A 36 4.31 2.28 -3.01
N LYS A 37 3.45 3.30 -3.10
CA LYS A 37 2.45 3.42 -4.19
C LYS A 37 3.13 3.54 -5.55
N SER A 38 4.18 4.37 -5.64
CA SER A 38 4.96 4.52 -6.88
C SER A 38 5.64 3.19 -7.24
N LEU A 39 6.42 2.61 -6.33
CA LEU A 39 7.06 1.31 -6.54
C LEU A 39 6.06 0.22 -6.92
N ARG A 40 4.83 0.21 -6.40
CA ARG A 40 3.83 -0.80 -6.76
C ARG A 40 3.37 -0.68 -8.21
N ILE A 41 3.24 0.54 -8.73
CA ILE A 41 2.91 0.79 -10.14
C ILE A 41 4.06 0.30 -11.01
N LEU A 42 5.29 0.76 -10.74
CA LEU A 42 6.49 0.33 -11.46
C LEU A 42 6.70 -1.18 -11.37
N LYS A 43 6.45 -1.79 -10.20
CA LYS A 43 6.56 -3.24 -9.97
C LYS A 43 5.51 -4.01 -10.78
N SER A 44 4.30 -3.50 -10.89
CA SER A 44 3.24 -4.14 -11.68
C SER A 44 3.56 -4.11 -13.17
N GLU A 45 4.05 -2.96 -13.67
CA GLU A 45 4.49 -2.82 -15.06
C GLU A 45 5.72 -3.70 -15.36
N THR A 46 6.72 -3.70 -14.47
CA THR A 46 7.92 -4.54 -14.60
C THR A 46 7.56 -6.04 -14.50
N LYS A 47 6.56 -6.41 -13.68
CA LYS A 47 6.10 -7.79 -13.53
C LYS A 47 5.38 -8.27 -14.79
N ALA A 48 4.53 -7.43 -15.39
CA ALA A 48 3.89 -7.74 -16.66
C ALA A 48 4.93 -7.99 -17.77
N MET A 49 5.98 -7.17 -17.83
CA MET A 49 7.09 -7.36 -18.77
C MET A 49 7.88 -8.66 -18.51
N ARG A 50 8.07 -9.04 -17.24
CA ARG A 50 8.71 -10.33 -16.90
C ARG A 50 7.82 -11.53 -17.22
N GLU A 51 6.52 -11.45 -16.97
CA GLU A 51 5.54 -12.51 -17.27
C GLU A 51 5.28 -12.67 -18.77
N GLU A 52 5.50 -11.64 -19.58
CA GLU A 52 5.50 -11.77 -21.04
C GLU A 52 6.72 -12.54 -21.55
N SER A 53 7.83 -12.52 -20.78
CA SER A 53 9.06 -13.25 -21.10
C SER A 53 9.07 -14.70 -20.58
N GLU A 54 8.20 -15.06 -19.63
CA GLU A 54 8.01 -16.40 -19.08
C GLU A 54 6.49 -16.67 -18.93
N GLY A 55 5.91 -17.48 -19.83
CA GLY A 55 4.45 -17.59 -20.08
C GLY A 55 3.49 -17.76 -18.88
N PRO A 56 2.17 -17.55 -19.10
CA PRO A 56 1.27 -16.97 -18.09
C PRO A 56 0.84 -17.93 -16.96
N VAL A 57 0.89 -17.46 -15.71
CA VAL A 57 0.07 -17.96 -14.60
C VAL A 57 -0.72 -16.79 -14.00
N PRO A 58 -2.06 -16.76 -14.11
CA PRO A 58 -2.87 -15.66 -13.58
C PRO A 58 -2.98 -15.76 -12.05
N ALA A 59 -2.24 -14.91 -11.33
CA ALA A 59 -2.46 -14.69 -9.90
C ALA A 59 -3.50 -13.60 -9.69
N ALA A 60 -4.66 -14.00 -9.14
CA ALA A 60 -5.80 -13.17 -8.81
C ALA A 60 -5.42 -11.86 -8.10
N ALA A 61 -5.89 -10.74 -8.66
CA ALA A 61 -5.81 -9.43 -8.02
C ALA A 61 -6.71 -9.40 -6.77
N PRO A 62 -6.23 -8.91 -5.61
CA PRO A 62 -7.11 -8.64 -4.48
C PRO A 62 -8.07 -7.50 -4.84
N ALA A 63 -9.37 -7.80 -4.87
CA ALA A 63 -10.41 -6.81 -5.04
C ALA A 63 -10.31 -5.73 -3.94
N PRO A 64 -10.37 -4.43 -4.27
CA PRO A 64 -10.57 -3.38 -3.28
C PRO A 64 -11.88 -3.66 -2.54
N GLN A 65 -11.78 -3.90 -1.24
CA GLN A 65 -12.94 -3.99 -0.36
C GLN A 65 -13.68 -2.66 -0.40
N VAL A 66 -14.89 -2.68 -0.96
CA VAL A 66 -15.86 -1.59 -0.88
C VAL A 66 -16.16 -1.36 0.60
N ALA A 67 -15.75 -0.21 1.13
CA ALA A 67 -16.10 0.20 2.48
C ALA A 67 -17.64 0.38 2.61
N PRO A 68 -18.24 0.12 3.78
CA PRO A 68 -19.70 0.10 3.95
C PRO A 68 -20.38 1.46 3.67
N ALA A 69 -21.59 1.38 3.11
CA ALA A 69 -22.42 2.45 2.56
C ALA A 69 -22.82 3.59 3.53
N PRO A 70 -23.02 4.82 3.02
CA PRO A 70 -24.01 5.74 3.60
C PRO A 70 -25.40 5.30 3.12
N VAL A 71 -26.18 4.68 4.00
CA VAL A 71 -27.62 4.53 3.82
C VAL A 71 -28.27 5.89 4.01
N ALA A 72 -28.75 6.50 2.93
CA ALA A 72 -29.69 7.60 3.01
C ALA A 72 -30.92 7.28 2.13
N PRO A 73 -31.92 6.56 2.66
CA PRO A 73 -33.28 6.66 2.16
C PRO A 73 -33.91 7.87 2.86
N ALA A 74 -33.69 9.06 2.31
CA ALA A 74 -34.55 10.20 2.58
C ALA A 74 -35.86 9.96 1.82
N ASP A 75 -36.85 9.52 2.57
CA ASP A 75 -38.26 9.93 2.56
C ASP A 75 -38.94 10.45 1.26
N ALA A 76 -40.20 10.01 1.12
CA ALA A 76 -41.32 10.54 0.33
C ALA A 76 -41.58 9.94 -1.10
N PRO A 77 -42.62 9.11 -1.26
CA PRO A 77 -43.10 8.61 -2.55
C PRO A 77 -43.93 9.66 -3.33
N PRO A 78 -43.82 9.75 -4.67
CA PRO A 78 -44.83 10.42 -5.47
C PRO A 78 -45.93 9.41 -5.81
N ARG A 79 -47.05 9.45 -5.07
CA ARG A 79 -48.31 8.83 -5.51
C ARG A 79 -49.50 9.73 -5.20
N THR A 80 -50.02 10.32 -6.27
CA THR A 80 -51.45 10.47 -6.63
C THR A 80 -52.45 10.81 -5.52
N THR A 81 -53.13 11.97 -5.61
CA THR A 81 -54.61 12.11 -5.50
C THR A 81 -55.04 13.56 -5.88
N ALA A 82 -56.14 13.66 -6.63
CA ALA A 82 -56.95 14.82 -7.07
C ALA A 82 -56.58 15.48 -8.41
#